data_AF-A0A0B5E2Q4-F1
#
_entry.id   AF-A0A0B5E2Q4-F1
#
_cell.length_a   1.000
_cell.length_b   1.000
_cell.length_c   1.000
_cell.angle_alpha   90.00
_cell.angle_beta   90.00
_cell.angle_gamma   90.00
#
_symmetry.space_group_name_H-M   'P 1'
#
loop_
_entity.id
_entity.type
_entity.pdbx_description
1 polymer ?
#
loop_
_entity_poly.entity_id
_entity_poly.type
_entity_poly.pdbx_seq_one_letter_code
_entity_poly.pdbx_strand_id
1 'polypeptide(L)' 'MQAGDFRPIFEGMSKPAAKIVPLPAIRRGRKRLGTPLADDRAAALKARFSEVSKTSTTGSAATPLKMLLNRF' A
#
# COMPACT_ATOMS: atom_id res chain seq x y z
N MET A 1 5.02 -30.90 -54.56
CA MET A 1 4.59 -30.68 -53.15
C MET A 1 4.15 -29.23 -53.04
N GLN A 2 2.87 -28.96 -52.77
CA GLN A 2 2.34 -27.60 -52.65
C GLN A 2 2.77 -26.99 -51.32
N ALA A 3 3.30 -25.77 -51.35
CA ALA A 3 3.59 -24.98 -50.16
C ALA A 3 2.25 -24.54 -49.56
N GLY A 4 1.95 -24.99 -48.34
CA GLY A 4 0.76 -24.58 -47.62
C GLY A 4 0.87 -23.13 -47.13
N ASP A 5 -0.17 -22.35 -47.37
CA ASP A 5 -0.35 -21.00 -46.86
C ASP A 5 -0.51 -21.01 -45.33
N PHE A 6 0.57 -20.72 -44.61
CA PHE A 6 0.51 -20.47 -43.16
C PHE A 6 -0.01 -19.07 -42.89
N ARG A 7 -1.32 -18.94 -42.61
CA ARG A 7 -1.89 -17.68 -42.10
C ARG A 7 -1.62 -17.57 -40.59
N PRO A 8 -1.07 -16.45 -40.10
CA PRO A 8 -0.92 -16.24 -38.66
C PRO A 8 -2.30 -16.06 -37.99
N ILE A 9 -2.61 -16.90 -37.00
CA ILE A 9 -3.93 -17.01 -36.32
C ILE A 9 -4.17 -15.84 -35.31
N PHE A 10 -3.36 -14.78 -35.35
CA PHE A 10 -3.36 -13.73 -34.33
C PHE A 10 -3.76 -12.33 -34.85
N GLU A 11 -4.50 -12.26 -35.97
CA GLU A 11 -5.21 -11.05 -36.39
C GLU A 11 -6.50 -10.86 -35.58
N GLY A 12 -6.39 -10.39 -34.34
CA GLY A 12 -7.62 -10.09 -33.58
C GLY A 12 -7.48 -9.74 -32.11
N MET A 13 -6.31 -9.93 -31.50
CA MET A 13 -6.10 -9.52 -30.11
C MET A 13 -5.80 -8.02 -30.04
N SER A 14 -6.84 -7.18 -30.20
CA SER A 14 -6.75 -5.79 -29.76
C SER A 14 -6.53 -5.80 -28.26
N LYS A 15 -5.30 -5.49 -27.82
CA LYS A 15 -4.99 -5.33 -26.40
C LYS A 15 -6.00 -4.34 -25.80
N PRO A 16 -6.70 -4.66 -24.71
CA PRO A 16 -7.57 -3.68 -24.07
C PRO A 16 -6.70 -2.47 -23.74
N ALA A 17 -7.12 -1.29 -24.20
CA ALA A 17 -6.41 -0.05 -23.96
C ALA A 17 -6.13 0.06 -22.46
N ALA A 18 -4.86 -0.06 -22.08
CA ALA A 18 -4.45 0.04 -20.69
C ALA A 18 -4.97 1.38 -20.17
N LYS A 19 -5.84 1.35 -19.17
CA LYS A 19 -6.37 2.54 -18.53
C LYS A 19 -5.19 3.22 -17.82
N ILE A 20 -4.51 4.12 -18.52
CA ILE A 20 -3.40 4.89 -17.97
C ILE A 20 -4.01 5.81 -16.93
N VAL A 21 -3.92 5.40 -15.66
CA VAL A 21 -4.25 6.28 -14.54
C VAL A 21 -3.16 7.36 -14.54
N PRO A 22 -3.51 8.64 -14.74
CA PRO A 22 -2.51 9.70 -14.68
C PRO A 22 -1.88 9.66 -13.29
N LEU A 23 -0.56 9.43 -13.24
CA LEU A 23 0.15 9.62 -11.98
C LEU A 23 -0.10 11.08 -11.56
N PRO A 24 -0.48 11.33 -10.30
CA PRO A 24 -0.71 12.70 -9.84
C PRO A 24 0.54 13.53 -10.16
N ALA A 25 0.38 14.52 -11.06
CA ALA A 25 1.46 15.37 -11.54
C ALA A 25 2.16 16.11 -10.38
N ILE A 26 1.43 16.32 -9.29
CA ILE A 26 1.95 16.88 -8.06
C ILE A 26 2.45 15.72 -7.20
N ARG A 27 3.78 15.51 -7.23
CA ARG A 27 4.45 14.78 -6.14
C ARG A 27 4.07 15.49 -4.86
N ARG A 28 3.31 14.83 -3.97
CA ARG A 28 2.98 15.36 -2.64
C ARG A 28 4.32 15.77 -2.01
N GLY A 29 4.52 17.06 -1.81
CA GLY A 29 5.78 17.58 -1.27
C GLY A 29 6.13 16.83 0.00
N ARG A 30 7.37 16.36 0.10
CA ARG A 30 7.85 15.68 1.32
C ARG A 30 7.60 16.62 2.49
N LYS A 31 6.84 16.16 3.49
CA LYS A 31 6.63 16.95 4.71
C LYS A 31 8.01 17.24 5.31
N ARG A 32 8.33 18.53 5.44
CA ARG A 32 9.61 18.98 6.00
C ARG A 32 9.64 18.63 7.49
N LEU A 33 10.75 18.05 7.93
CA LEU A 33 11.03 17.79 9.34
C LEU A 33 11.37 19.13 10.03
N GLY A 34 11.11 19.26 11.34
CA GLY A 34 11.46 20.45 12.12
C GLY A 34 10.56 21.66 11.92
N THR A 35 9.39 21.49 11.28
CA THR A 35 8.31 22.49 11.36
C THR A 35 7.47 22.21 12.60
N PRO A 36 6.92 23.22 13.30
CA PRO A 36 6.11 23.01 14.51
C PRO A 36 5.00 21.96 14.32
N LEU A 37 4.29 22.00 13.19
CA LEU A 37 3.23 21.04 12.86
C LEU A 37 3.75 19.61 12.61
N ALA A 38 4.99 19.44 12.13
CA ALA A 38 5.61 18.13 11.98
C ALA A 38 6.05 17.57 13.34
N ASP A 39 6.51 18.44 14.23
CA ASP A 39 6.95 18.07 15.58
C ASP A 39 5.77 17.67 16.46
N ASP A 40 4.65 18.40 16.38
CA ASP A 40 3.38 18.04 17.04
C ASP A 40 2.88 16.66 16.58
N ARG A 41 2.94 16.40 15.27
CA ARG A 41 2.59 15.08 14.70
C ARG A 41 3.53 13.99 15.17
N ALA A 42 4.83 14.28 15.24
CA ALA A 42 5.81 13.32 15.74
C ALA A 42 5.58 12.99 17.22
N ALA A 43 5.25 13.99 18.04
CA ALA A 43 4.89 13.81 19.44
C ALA A 43 3.63 12.95 19.60
N ALA A 44 2.57 13.24 18.83
CA ALA A 44 1.35 12.44 18.84
C ALA A 44 1.58 10.98 18.42
N LEU A 45 2.44 10.75 17.41
CA LEU A 45 2.81 9.40 16.99
C LEU A 45 3.61 8.67 18.09
N LYS A 46 4.58 9.33 18.72
CA LYS A 46 5.35 8.76 19.84
C LYS A 46 4.44 8.35 21.00
N ALA A 47 3.45 9.17 21.34
CA ALA A 47 2.48 8.86 22.38
C ALA A 47 1.67 7.59 22.05
N ARG A 48 1.14 7.50 20.82
CA ARG A 48 0.42 6.30 20.34
C ARG A 48 1.27 5.04 20.36
N PHE A 49 2.51 5.11 19.88
CA PHE A 49 3.41 3.94 19.89
C PHE A 49 3.77 3.50 21.31
N SER A 50 3.90 4.44 22.25
CA SER A 50 4.13 4.14 23.68
C SER A 50 2.93 3.44 24.32
N GLU A 51 1.71 3.82 23.97
CA GLU A 51 0.49 3.17 24.44
C GLU A 51 0.35 1.75 23.87
N VAL A 52 0.57 1.60 22.56
CA VAL A 52 0.54 0.29 21.89
C VAL A 52 1.62 -0.65 22.43
N SER A 53 2.83 -0.16 22.72
CA SER A 53 3.89 -1.00 23.28
C SER A 53 3.54 -1.47 24.70
N LYS A 54 3.03 -0.59 25.56
CA LYS A 54 2.59 -0.94 26.92
C LYS A 54 1.45 -1.97 26.93
N THR A 55 0.47 -1.81 26.03
CA THR A 55 -0.65 -2.75 25.89
C THR A 55 -0.22 -4.10 25.31
N SER A 56 0.79 -4.10 24.43
CA SER A 56 1.41 -5.32 23.92
C SER A 56 2.15 -6.09 25.03
N THR A 57 2.92 -5.41 25.87
CA THR A 57 3.71 -6.04 26.95
C THR A 57 2.83 -6.64 28.05
N THR A 58 1.73 -5.98 28.38
CA THR A 58 0.78 -6.48 29.39
C THR A 58 -0.04 -7.67 28.92
N GLY A 59 0.13 -8.11 27.66
CA GLY A 59 -0.56 -9.28 27.13
C GLY A 59 -2.08 -9.12 27.13
N SER A 60 -2.60 -7.89 27.13
CA SER A 60 -4.02 -7.64 27.17
C SER A 60 -4.72 -8.28 25.94
N ALA A 61 -5.79 -9.04 26.20
CA ALA A 61 -6.58 -9.73 25.18
C ALA A 61 -7.24 -8.78 24.16
N ALA A 62 -7.26 -7.48 24.46
CA ALA A 62 -7.76 -6.42 23.59
C ALA A 62 -6.72 -5.89 22.58
N THR A 63 -5.52 -6.47 22.51
CA THR A 63 -4.54 -6.07 21.49
C THR A 63 -4.97 -6.59 20.11
N PRO A 64 -4.93 -5.75 19.05
CA PRO A 64 -5.38 -6.16 17.71
C PRO A 64 -4.70 -7.42 17.17
N LEU A 65 -3.44 -7.64 17.54
CA LEU A 65 -2.68 -8.83 17.15
C LEU A 65 -3.21 -10.11 17.82
N LYS A 66 -3.48 -10.08 19.13
CA LYS A 66 -4.09 -11.22 19.83
C LYS A 66 -5.49 -11.52 19.33
N MET A 67 -6.26 -10.48 19.00
CA MET A 67 -7.58 -10.65 18.37
C MET A 67 -7.50 -11.30 16.99
N LEU A 68 -6.41 -11.09 16.23
CA LEU A 68 -6.19 -11.74 14.94
C LEU A 68 -5.75 -13.20 15.11
N LEU A 69 -4.85 -13.47 16.07
CA LEU A 69 -4.33 -14.80 16.35
C LEU A 69 -5.41 -15.73 16.94
N ASN A 70 -6.34 -15.21 17.75
CA ASN A 70 -7.45 -15.99 18.32
C ASN A 70 -8.56 -16.36 17.30
N ARG A 71 -8.46 -15.90 16.05
CA ARG A 71 -9.45 -16.19 14.98
C ARG A 71 -9.06 -17.40 14.13
N PHE A 72 -7.87 -17.94 14.30
CA PHE A 72 -7.35 -19.13 13.62
C PHE A 72 -7.02 -20.21 14.64
#